data_AF-A0A4R8R7X6-F1
#
_entry.id   AF-A0A4R8R7X6-F1
#
_cell.length_a   1.000
_cell.length_b   1.000
_cell.length_c   1.000
_cell.angle_alpha   90.00
_cell.angle_beta   90.00
_cell.angle_gamma   90.00
#
_symmetry.space_group_name_H-M   'P 1'
#
loop_
_entity.id
_entity.type
_entity.pdbx_description
1 polymer ?
#
loop_
_entity_poly.entity_id
_entity_poly.type
_entity_poly.pdbx_seq_one_letter_code
_entity_poly.pdbx_strand_id
1 'polypeptide(L)'
;MGKTRIDVAGVQGVAGEFDNIAGELQKAIEQLRGLSFGGASAGRWHTAKGDDVRSGLREVVTHLEDWHRTNTAIAEQLRATAQRYAEQEAKTAEKVSRVYG
;
A
#
# COMPACT_ATOMS: atom_id res chain seq x y z
N MET A 1 -18.75 -12.98 -29.98
CA MET A 1 -18.05 -13.24 -28.70
C MET A 1 -17.38 -11.95 -28.26
N GLY A 2 -17.86 -11.33 -27.17
CA GLY A 2 -17.31 -10.08 -26.67
C GLY A 2 -15.93 -10.30 -26.07
N LYS A 3 -14.93 -9.55 -26.53
CA LYS A 3 -13.62 -9.50 -25.87
C LYS A 3 -13.76 -8.63 -24.64
N THR A 4 -13.72 -9.23 -23.44
CA THR A 4 -13.57 -8.46 -22.20
C THR A 4 -12.16 -7.86 -22.21
N ARG A 5 -12.05 -6.59 -22.60
CA ARG A 5 -10.79 -5.85 -22.56
C ARG A 5 -10.64 -5.24 -21.17
N ILE A 6 -9.55 -5.54 -20.48
CA ILE A 6 -9.23 -4.86 -19.23
C ILE A 6 -8.76 -3.44 -19.54
N ASP A 7 -9.30 -2.46 -18.83
CA ASP A 7 -8.78 -1.10 -18.81
C ASP A 7 -7.49 -1.06 -17.99
N VAL A 8 -6.36 -1.27 -18.66
CA VAL A 8 -5.03 -1.27 -18.05
C VAL A 8 -4.73 0.07 -17.38
N ALA A 9 -5.14 1.18 -17.98
CA ALA A 9 -4.92 2.52 -17.43
C ALA A 9 -5.75 2.73 -16.16
N GLY A 10 -7.01 2.30 -16.14
CA GLY A 10 -7.85 2.30 -14.96
C GLY A 10 -7.26 1.48 -13.81
N VAL A 11 -6.76 0.27 -14.07
CA VAL A 11 -6.10 -0.56 -13.05
C VAL A 11 -4.82 0.07 -12.52
N GLN A 12 -4.02 0.71 -13.38
CA GLN A 12 -2.84 1.47 -12.96
C GLN A 12 -3.20 2.68 -12.10
N GLY A 13 -4.30 3.37 -12.42
CA GLY A 13 -4.83 4.46 -11.60
C GLY A 13 -5.21 3.99 -10.20
N VAL A 14 -5.95 2.89 -10.08
CA VAL A 14 -6.31 2.29 -8.78
C VAL A 14 -5.05 1.88 -8.00
N ALA A 15 -4.05 1.28 -8.64
CA ALA A 15 -2.78 0.98 -7.99
C ALA A 15 -2.06 2.23 -7.48
N GLY A 16 -2.17 3.37 -8.18
CA GLY A 16 -1.68 4.66 -7.73
C GLY A 16 -2.37 5.17 -6.46
N GLU A 17 -3.68 4.95 -6.32
CA GLU A 17 -4.42 5.33 -5.09
C GLU A 17 -3.94 4.53 -3.88
N PHE A 18 -3.65 3.23 -4.05
CA PHE A 18 -3.07 2.41 -2.99
C PHE A 18 -1.68 2.91 -2.56
N ASP A 19 -0.85 3.36 -3.51
CA ASP A 19 0.45 3.96 -3.20
C ASP A 19 0.31 5.32 -2.48
N ASN A 20 -0.68 6.14 -2.85
CA ASN A 20 -0.96 7.40 -2.17
C ASN A 20 -1.30 7.15 -0.69
N ILE A 21 -2.20 6.20 -0.42
CA ILE A 21 -2.57 5.79 0.93
C ILE A 21 -1.35 5.25 1.70
N ALA A 22 -0.53 4.40 1.06
CA ALA A 22 0.70 3.92 1.67
C ALA A 22 1.64 5.09 2.03
N GLY A 23 1.80 6.08 1.15
CA GLY A 23 2.60 7.28 1.43
C GLY A 23 2.07 8.11 2.62
N GLU A 24 0.75 8.23 2.77
CA GLU A 24 0.14 8.89 3.93
C GLU A 24 0.37 8.11 5.23
N LEU A 25 0.20 6.78 5.19
CA LEU A 25 0.48 5.90 6.32
C LEU A 25 1.95 5.99 6.76
N GLN A 26 2.88 6.00 5.80
CA GLN A 26 4.31 6.12 6.10
C GLN A 26 4.63 7.42 6.85
N LYS A 27 4.07 8.55 6.42
CA LYS A 27 4.24 9.84 7.12
C LYS A 27 3.68 9.80 8.54
N ALA A 28 2.51 9.20 8.73
CA ALA A 28 1.90 9.03 10.04
C ALA A 28 2.77 8.15 10.96
N ILE A 29 3.30 7.04 10.45
CA ILE A 29 4.21 6.15 11.18
C ILE A 29 5.47 6.91 11.63
N GLU A 30 6.09 7.69 10.75
CA GLU A 30 7.28 8.49 11.06
C GLU A 30 7.00 9.52 12.16
N GLN A 31 5.87 10.22 12.08
CA GLN A 31 5.44 11.18 13.10
C GLN A 31 5.22 10.51 14.46
N LEU A 32 4.52 9.37 14.48
CA LEU A 32 4.21 8.64 15.71
C LEU A 32 5.46 8.05 16.37
N ARG A 33 6.40 7.52 15.58
CA ARG A 33 7.70 7.01 16.07
C ARG A 33 8.56 8.11 16.70
N GLY A 34 8.37 9.37 16.32
CA GLY A 34 9.05 10.52 16.91
C GLY A 34 8.56 10.91 18.31
N LEU A 35 7.43 10.37 18.78
CA LEU A 35 6.88 10.70 20.09
C LEU A 35 7.53 9.87 21.21
N SER A 36 7.85 10.52 22.33
CA SER A 36 8.49 9.87 23.49
C SER A 36 7.62 10.00 24.75
N PHE A 37 7.18 8.87 25.27
CA PHE A 37 6.37 8.76 26.48
C PHE A 37 7.07 7.86 27.51
N GLY A 38 7.19 8.32 28.76
CA GLY A 38 7.77 7.56 29.86
C GLY A 38 8.12 8.45 31.07
N GLY A 39 8.74 7.86 32.09
CA GLY A 39 9.10 8.58 33.33
C GLY A 39 10.01 9.80 33.14
N ALA A 40 10.78 9.85 32.05
CA ALA A 40 11.59 11.01 31.68
C ALA A 40 10.77 12.21 31.16
N SER A 41 9.60 11.97 30.53
CA SER A 41 8.71 13.03 30.02
C SER A 41 7.51 13.32 30.93
N ALA A 42 7.04 12.35 31.73
CA ALA A 42 5.87 12.47 32.59
C ALA A 42 6.18 12.61 34.10
N GLY A 43 7.45 12.43 34.50
CA GLY A 43 7.86 12.40 35.91
C GLY A 43 7.58 11.06 36.61
N ARG A 44 8.27 10.81 37.73
CA ARG A 44 8.28 9.50 38.43
C ARG A 44 6.88 9.02 38.88
N TRP A 45 5.95 9.93 39.16
CA TRP A 45 4.58 9.61 39.57
C TRP A 45 3.66 9.17 38.42
N HIS A 46 4.03 9.44 37.17
CA HIS A 46 3.24 9.09 35.98
C HIS A 46 3.96 8.12 35.05
N THR A 47 5.01 7.45 35.54
CA THR A 47 5.81 6.50 34.74
C THR A 47 4.95 5.35 34.20
N ALA A 48 4.12 4.72 35.04
CA ALA A 48 3.23 3.64 34.60
C ALA A 48 2.26 4.10 33.49
N LYS A 49 1.61 5.26 33.66
CA LYS A 49 0.73 5.83 32.64
C LYS A 49 1.47 6.20 31.34
N GLY A 50 2.70 6.68 31.45
CA GLY A 50 3.55 6.97 30.28
C GLY A 50 3.98 5.69 29.55
N ASP A 51 4.24 4.61 30.28
CA ASP A 51 4.56 3.30 29.72
C ASP A 51 3.35 2.67 29.02
N ASP A 52 2.14 2.81 29.59
CA ASP A 52 0.89 2.37 28.96
C ASP A 52 0.66 3.08 27.62
N VAL A 53 0.81 4.41 27.59
CA VAL A 53 0.70 5.21 26.36
C VAL A 53 1.76 4.80 25.34
N ARG A 54 3.01 4.59 25.77
CA ARG A 54 4.08 4.11 24.89
C ARG A 54 3.75 2.73 24.29
N SER A 55 3.17 1.84 25.08
CA SER A 55 2.77 0.50 24.62
C SER A 55 1.64 0.59 23.59
N GLY A 56 0.58 1.34 23.88
CA GLY A 56 -0.53 1.53 22.95
C GLY A 56 -0.11 2.23 21.66
N LEU A 57 0.79 3.20 21.74
CA LEU A 57 1.37 3.85 20.56
C LEU A 57 2.16 2.86 19.69
N ARG A 58 2.95 1.97 20.30
CA ARG A 58 3.68 0.93 19.56
C ARG A 58 2.72 -0.02 18.85
N GLU A 59 1.62 -0.39 19.48
CA GLU A 59 0.59 -1.23 18.87
C GLU A 59 -0.07 -0.54 17.67
N VAL A 60 -0.45 0.74 17.81
CA VAL A 60 -0.99 1.54 16.70
C VAL A 60 0.00 1.63 15.54
N VAL A 61 1.28 1.94 15.81
CA VAL A 61 2.33 1.98 14.79
C VAL A 61 2.47 0.63 14.09
N THR A 62 2.43 -0.47 14.84
CA THR A 62 2.49 -1.84 14.27
C THR A 62 1.33 -2.10 13.31
N HIS A 63 0.11 -1.69 13.68
CA HIS A 63 -1.05 -1.81 12.80
C HIS A 63 -0.95 -0.95 11.55
N LEU A 64 -0.46 0.28 11.67
CA LEU A 64 -0.26 1.16 10.52
C LEU A 64 0.80 0.61 9.55
N GLU A 65 1.87 0.01 10.05
CA GLU A 65 2.90 -0.66 9.24
C GLU A 65 2.34 -1.86 8.47
N ASP A 66 1.50 -2.67 9.11
CA ASP A 66 0.82 -3.78 8.45
C ASP A 66 -0.11 -3.28 7.35
N TRP A 67 -0.84 -2.20 7.63
CA TRP A 67 -1.73 -1.59 6.66
C TRP A 67 -0.97 -1.00 5.48
N HIS A 68 0.13 -0.28 5.73
CA HIS A 68 1.03 0.24 4.71
C HIS A 68 1.49 -0.90 3.79
N ARG A 69 2.07 -1.96 4.37
CA ARG A 69 2.55 -3.13 3.63
C ARG A 69 1.46 -3.77 2.78
N THR A 70 0.26 -3.90 3.33
CA THR A 70 -0.89 -4.47 2.61
C THR A 70 -1.30 -3.61 1.41
N ASN A 71 -1.36 -2.29 1.57
CA ASN A 71 -1.68 -1.37 0.48
C ASN A 71 -0.62 -1.44 -0.64
N THR A 72 0.67 -1.45 -0.30
CA THR A 72 1.75 -1.63 -1.28
C THR A 72 1.63 -2.96 -2.03
N ALA A 73 1.37 -4.06 -1.31
CA ALA A 73 1.22 -5.38 -1.93
C ALA A 73 0.02 -5.44 -2.90
N ILE A 74 -1.10 -4.78 -2.57
CA ILE A 74 -2.26 -4.70 -3.46
C ILE A 74 -1.90 -3.91 -4.73
N ALA A 75 -1.23 -2.77 -4.59
CA ALA A 75 -0.79 -1.96 -5.73
C ALA A 75 0.13 -2.76 -6.68
N GLU A 76 1.08 -3.51 -6.13
CA GLU A 76 1.97 -4.40 -6.89
C GLU A 76 1.20 -5.50 -7.62
N GLN A 77 0.24 -6.16 -6.96
CA GLN A 77 -0.58 -7.20 -7.57
C GLN A 77 -1.47 -6.67 -8.71
N LEU A 78 -2.04 -5.48 -8.54
CA LEU A 78 -2.82 -4.81 -9.59
C LEU A 78 -1.95 -4.53 -10.82
N ARG A 79 -0.75 -3.97 -10.63
CA ARG A 79 0.20 -3.72 -11.72
C ARG A 79 0.64 -5.00 -12.42
N ALA A 80 1.02 -6.02 -11.66
CA ALA A 80 1.43 -7.31 -12.21
C ALA A 80 0.31 -7.95 -13.04
N THR A 81 -0.94 -7.83 -12.59
CA THR A 81 -2.10 -8.32 -13.32
C THR A 81 -2.35 -7.51 -14.59
N ALA A 82 -2.36 -6.18 -14.50
CA ALA A 82 -2.54 -5.30 -15.66
C ALA A 82 -1.49 -5.54 -16.75
N GLN A 83 -0.22 -5.69 -16.35
CA GLN A 83 0.89 -6.00 -17.26
C GLN A 83 0.68 -7.34 -17.99
N ARG A 84 0.28 -8.39 -17.27
CA ARG A 84 -0.02 -9.70 -17.87
C ARG A 84 -1.13 -9.61 -18.91
N TYR A 85 -2.18 -8.83 -18.66
CA TYR A 85 -3.28 -8.65 -19.62
C TYR A 85 -2.84 -7.84 -20.85
N ALA A 86 -2.04 -6.80 -20.67
CA ALA A 86 -1.47 -6.03 -21.78
C ALA A 86 -0.60 -6.91 -22.70
N GLU A 87 0.23 -7.78 -22.13
CA GLU A 87 1.07 -8.72 -22.89
C GLU A 87 0.24 -9.75 -23.67
N GLN A 88 -0.85 -10.27 -23.08
CA GLN A 88 -1.75 -11.19 -23.78
C GLN A 88 -2.49 -10.51 -24.93
N GLU A 89 -2.90 -9.25 -24.76
CA GLU A 89 -3.51 -8.46 -25.82
C GLU A 89 -2.53 -8.21 -26.98
N ALA A 90 -1.28 -7.83 -26.68
CA ALA A 90 -0.23 -7.65 -27.69
C ALA A 90 0.05 -8.92 -28.48
N LYS A 91 0.24 -10.07 -27.79
CA LYS A 91 0.43 -11.38 -28.43
C LYS A 91 -0.75 -11.78 -29.32
N THR A 92 -1.97 -11.43 -28.91
CA THR A 92 -3.16 -11.69 -29.72
C THR A 92 -3.19 -10.79 -30.96
N ALA A 93 -2.84 -9.51 -30.82
CA ALA A 93 -2.77 -8.57 -31.94
C ALA A 93 -1.72 -8.99 -32.99
N GLU A 94 -0.53 -9.42 -32.56
CA GLU A 94 0.52 -9.94 -33.45
C GLU A 94 0.09 -11.20 -34.21
N LYS A 95 -0.64 -12.11 -33.55
CA LYS A 95 -1.18 -13.30 -34.24
C LYS A 95 -2.22 -12.92 -35.28
N VAL A 96 -3.09 -11.96 -34.98
CA VAL A 96 -4.11 -11.49 -35.93
C VAL A 96 -3.46 -10.78 -37.11
N SER A 97 -2.48 -9.90 -36.89
CA SER A 97 -1.77 -9.23 -38.00
C SER A 97 -1.01 -10.21 -38.89
N ARG A 98 -0.46 -11.30 -38.33
CA ARG A 98 0.21 -12.36 -39.09
C ARG A 98 -0.73 -13.23 -39.92
N VAL A 99 -1.99 -13.38 -39.51
CA VAL A 99 -2.98 -14.22 -40.22
C VAL A 99 -3.69 -13.43 -41.32
N TYR A 100 -3.83 -12.11 -41.16
CA TYR A 100 -4.59 -11.25 -42.07
C TYR A 100 -3.76 -10.20 -42.83
N GLY A 101 -2.43 -10.18 -42.62
CA GLY A 101 -1.46 -9.41 -43.41
C GLY A 101 -0.65 -10.33 -44.31
#